data_AF-A0A257UDG1-F1
#
_entry.id   AF-A0A257UDG1-F1
#
_cell.length_a   1.000
_cell.length_b   1.000
_cell.length_c   1.000
_cell.angle_alpha   90.00
_cell.angle_beta   90.00
_cell.angle_gamma   90.00
#
_symmetry.space_group_name_H-M   'P 1'
#
loop_
_entity.id
_entity.type
_entity.pdbx_description
1 polymer ?
#
loop_
_entity_poly.entity_id
_entity_poly.type
_entity_poly.pdbx_seq_one_letter_code
_entity_poly.pdbx_strand_id
1 'polypeptide(L)'
;MSCRKSHAASTTARGIVEIITYYTLRAWGLRDHIAIERPLAEFANSEIRHNVEFSLHPIAWKEVVPIEQVKRPLTAAKIRKACATLGQFGALVATTTNDLLTTDGVLRNSCVILEDDWGPVVCNVDLSETGSQTVTLCHLHSHPFAVFECKRVGVEEGMRKGPQTIEKAKQGAYVARTVSALQKVRLRNGQILGVVERSDGTLYTKDYNVLLSEIVKGNDPTLLAGLILTVGVVSNHGNWFTSERHNKELKVLAQSYDWLLFLTDRGLAQFVSKLLLAPTPELEPARHAFLSSYPG
;
A
#
# COMPACT_ATOMS: atom_id res chain seq x y z
N MET A 1 -17.19 35.56 1.41
CA MET A 1 -17.06 34.12 1.08
C MET A 1 -15.59 33.76 1.13
N SER A 2 -15.11 33.23 2.25
CA SER A 2 -13.69 32.95 2.47
C SER A 2 -13.51 31.57 3.09
N CYS A 3 -12.53 30.84 2.56
CA CYS A 3 -11.87 29.66 3.13
C CYS A 3 -12.70 28.38 3.38
N ARG A 4 -12.89 27.57 2.33
CA ARG A 4 -13.13 26.10 2.41
C ARG A 4 -12.37 25.28 1.33
N LYS A 5 -11.42 25.88 0.59
CA LYS A 5 -10.78 25.23 -0.58
C LYS A 5 -9.47 24.44 -0.27
N SER A 6 -8.80 24.68 0.84
CA SER A 6 -7.44 24.11 1.08
C SER A 6 -7.43 22.64 1.54
N HIS A 7 -8.43 22.19 2.31
CA HIS A 7 -8.50 20.80 2.81
C HIS A 7 -8.95 19.78 1.75
N ALA A 8 -9.79 20.19 0.79
CA ALA A 8 -10.26 19.30 -0.27
C ALA A 8 -9.10 18.97 -1.23
N ALA A 9 -8.35 19.99 -1.68
CA ALA A 9 -7.24 19.81 -2.61
C ALA A 9 -6.07 18.98 -2.04
N SER A 10 -5.80 19.07 -0.73
CA SER A 10 -4.74 18.31 -0.06
C SER A 10 -5.09 16.83 0.11
N THR A 11 -6.34 16.51 0.42
CA THR A 11 -6.88 15.14 0.45
C THR A 11 -6.91 14.53 -0.96
N THR A 12 -7.29 15.33 -1.97
CA THR A 12 -7.32 14.91 -3.38
C THR A 12 -5.96 14.48 -3.91
N ALA A 13 -4.89 15.21 -3.58
CA ALA A 13 -3.55 14.87 -4.05
C ALA A 13 -2.98 13.58 -3.43
N ARG A 14 -3.24 13.33 -2.13
CA ARG A 14 -2.85 12.06 -1.48
C ARG A 14 -3.61 10.88 -2.09
N GLY A 15 -4.92 11.03 -2.26
CA GLY A 15 -5.77 10.01 -2.89
C GLY A 15 -5.32 9.68 -4.32
N ILE A 16 -4.82 10.65 -5.10
CA ILE A 16 -4.25 10.38 -6.43
C ILE A 16 -2.99 9.50 -6.33
N VAL A 17 -2.09 9.77 -5.38
CA VAL A 17 -0.87 8.96 -5.19
C VAL A 17 -1.23 7.53 -4.77
N GLU A 18 -2.21 7.38 -3.88
CA GLU A 18 -2.71 6.05 -3.45
C GLU A 18 -3.36 5.29 -4.61
N ILE A 19 -4.16 5.96 -5.44
CA ILE A 19 -4.77 5.36 -6.64
C ILE A 19 -3.69 4.93 -7.63
N ILE A 20 -2.74 5.81 -7.95
CA ILE A 20 -1.62 5.49 -8.85
C ILE A 20 -0.85 4.28 -8.31
N THR A 21 -0.58 4.25 -7.01
CA THR A 21 0.12 3.14 -6.35
C THR A 21 -0.67 1.85 -6.50
N TYR A 22 -1.96 1.85 -6.16
CA TYR A 22 -2.82 0.67 -6.28
C TYR A 22 -2.86 0.13 -7.72
N TYR A 23 -3.09 0.99 -8.71
CA TYR A 23 -3.15 0.55 -10.11
C TYR A 23 -1.78 0.13 -10.65
N THR A 24 -0.69 0.69 -10.15
CA THR A 24 0.67 0.24 -10.46
C THR A 24 0.91 -1.17 -9.92
N LEU A 25 0.57 -1.42 -8.65
CA LEU A 25 0.64 -2.75 -8.05
C LEU A 25 -0.22 -3.77 -8.81
N ARG A 26 -1.43 -3.37 -9.21
CA ARG A 26 -2.29 -4.20 -10.07
C ARG A 26 -1.63 -4.51 -11.41
N ALA A 27 -1.04 -3.52 -12.07
CA ALA A 27 -0.35 -3.71 -13.36
C ALA A 27 0.89 -4.62 -13.23
N TRP A 28 1.53 -4.65 -12.07
CA TRP A 28 2.61 -5.57 -11.74
C TRP A 28 2.13 -6.99 -11.37
N GLY A 29 0.82 -7.26 -11.45
CA GLY A 29 0.25 -8.56 -11.09
C GLY A 29 0.14 -8.80 -9.58
N LEU A 30 0.31 -7.77 -8.75
CA LEU A 30 0.34 -7.88 -7.29
C LEU A 30 -1.01 -7.62 -6.62
N ARG A 31 -2.08 -7.36 -7.39
CA ARG A 31 -3.43 -7.04 -6.86
C ARG A 31 -3.87 -7.99 -5.75
N ASP A 32 -3.70 -9.28 -6.00
CA ASP A 32 -4.21 -10.35 -5.13
C ASP A 32 -3.38 -10.51 -3.84
N HIS A 33 -2.24 -9.83 -3.74
CA HIS A 33 -1.38 -9.80 -2.56
C HIS A 33 -1.70 -8.63 -1.61
N ILE A 34 -2.57 -7.69 -2.03
CA ILE A 34 -2.75 -6.41 -1.34
C ILE A 34 -3.70 -6.54 -0.15
N ALA A 35 -3.24 -6.12 1.02
CA ALA A 35 -4.08 -5.67 2.13
C ALA A 35 -3.93 -4.15 2.32
N ILE A 36 -5.07 -3.45 2.39
CA ILE A 36 -5.16 -1.97 2.44
C ILE A 36 -5.38 -1.52 3.89
N GLU A 37 -4.68 -0.45 4.31
CA GLU A 37 -4.86 0.22 5.61
C GLU A 37 -4.79 -0.72 6.83
N ARG A 38 -3.84 -1.66 6.82
CA ARG A 38 -3.72 -2.69 7.87
C ARG A 38 -2.67 -2.31 8.92
N PRO A 39 -2.91 -2.56 10.22
CA PRO A 39 -1.89 -2.44 11.24
C PRO A 39 -0.77 -3.48 11.03
N LEU A 40 0.47 -3.01 11.00
CA LEU A 40 1.69 -3.81 10.92
C LEU A 40 2.51 -3.64 12.20
N ALA A 41 2.92 -4.76 12.79
CA ALA A 41 3.79 -4.75 13.96
C ALA A 41 5.23 -4.35 13.62
N GLU A 42 5.94 -3.78 14.59
CA GLU A 42 7.39 -3.64 14.50
C GLU A 42 8.06 -5.02 14.54
N PHE A 43 9.24 -5.13 13.92
CA PHE A 43 10.01 -6.37 13.91
C PHE A 43 10.30 -6.80 15.35
N ALA A 44 9.94 -8.06 15.67
CA ALA A 44 10.06 -8.65 17.00
C ALA A 44 9.34 -7.89 18.14
N ASN A 45 8.38 -7.01 17.83
CA ASN A 45 7.56 -6.33 18.83
C ASN A 45 6.10 -6.17 18.38
N SER A 46 5.26 -7.14 18.77
CA SER A 46 3.84 -7.22 18.38
C SER A 46 2.93 -6.19 19.06
N GLU A 47 3.40 -5.56 20.14
CA GLU A 47 2.62 -4.57 20.91
C GLU A 47 2.61 -3.19 20.23
N ILE A 48 3.64 -2.88 19.44
CA ILE A 48 3.74 -1.62 18.70
C ILE A 48 3.33 -1.85 17.25
N ARG A 49 2.24 -1.20 16.82
CA ARG A 49 1.66 -1.36 15.50
C ARG A 49 1.47 -0.02 14.77
N HIS A 50 1.65 -0.05 13.46
CA HIS A 50 1.56 1.09 12.56
C HIS A 50 0.60 0.79 11.44
N ASN A 51 -0.34 1.69 11.15
CA ASN A 51 -1.20 1.53 9.98
C ASN A 51 -0.41 1.87 8.72
N VAL A 52 -0.31 0.92 7.79
CA VAL A 52 0.33 1.13 6.49
C VAL A 52 -0.69 1.21 5.37
N GLU A 53 -0.46 2.06 4.37
CA GLU A 53 -1.43 2.25 3.27
C GLU A 53 -1.64 0.97 2.46
N PHE A 54 -0.57 0.32 2.01
CA PHE A 54 -0.64 -0.99 1.36
C PHE A 54 0.42 -1.93 1.92
N SER A 55 0.04 -3.17 2.15
CA SER A 55 0.95 -4.27 2.49
C SER A 55 0.74 -5.42 1.51
N LEU A 56 1.84 -6.02 1.05
CA LEU A 56 1.85 -7.13 0.12
C LEU A 56 2.23 -8.41 0.84
N HIS A 57 1.37 -9.41 0.76
CA HIS A 57 1.50 -10.64 1.53
C HIS A 57 1.63 -11.87 0.62
N PRO A 58 2.38 -12.90 1.01
CA PRO A 58 2.34 -14.19 0.34
C PRO A 58 0.91 -14.74 0.30
N ILE A 59 0.51 -15.27 -0.85
CA ILE A 59 -0.79 -15.94 -1.01
C ILE A 59 -0.58 -17.41 -0.66
N ALA A 60 -1.20 -17.86 0.43
CA ALA A 60 -1.18 -19.28 0.82
C ALA A 60 -2.25 -20.08 0.08
N TRP A 61 -3.36 -19.43 -0.25
CA TRP A 61 -4.48 -20.05 -0.96
C TRP A 61 -5.21 -19.03 -1.82
N LYS A 62 -5.70 -19.47 -2.98
CA LYS A 62 -6.47 -18.65 -3.92
C LYS A 62 -7.58 -19.47 -4.55
N GLU A 63 -8.75 -18.85 -4.68
CA GLU A 63 -9.90 -19.40 -5.39
C GLU A 63 -10.61 -18.31 -6.20
N VAL A 64 -11.13 -18.69 -7.36
CA VAL A 64 -12.02 -17.84 -8.16
C VAL A 64 -13.42 -18.40 -8.07
N VAL A 65 -14.35 -17.63 -7.50
CA VAL A 65 -15.73 -18.06 -7.27
C VAL A 65 -16.67 -17.29 -8.20
N PRO A 66 -17.48 -17.97 -9.02
CA PRO A 66 -18.54 -17.30 -9.76
C PRO A 66 -19.64 -16.82 -8.81
N ILE A 67 -20.09 -15.58 -8.97
CA ILE A 67 -21.24 -15.06 -8.24
C ILE A 67 -22.41 -14.93 -9.21
N GLU A 68 -23.34 -15.88 -9.14
CA GLU A 68 -24.59 -15.81 -9.88
C GLU A 68 -25.44 -14.64 -9.34
N GLN A 69 -25.75 -13.68 -10.22
CA GLN A 69 -26.58 -12.49 -9.95
C GLN A 69 -26.16 -11.71 -8.69
N VAL A 70 -25.16 -10.84 -8.83
CA VAL A 70 -24.75 -9.91 -7.77
C VAL A 70 -25.88 -8.92 -7.46
N LYS A 71 -26.77 -9.28 -6.53
CA LYS A 71 -27.71 -8.35 -5.91
C LYS A 71 -26.91 -7.35 -5.08
N ARG A 72 -26.71 -6.15 -5.63
CA ARG A 72 -26.05 -5.05 -4.94
C ARG A 72 -26.77 -4.70 -3.62
N PRO A 73 -26.05 -4.26 -2.58
CA PRO A 73 -24.59 -4.18 -2.50
C PRO A 73 -23.96 -5.57 -2.38
N LEU A 74 -22.77 -5.79 -2.95
CA LEU A 74 -21.97 -6.99 -2.73
C LEU A 74 -21.17 -6.82 -1.43
N THR A 75 -21.71 -7.33 -0.34
CA THR A 75 -21.11 -7.21 0.99
C THR A 75 -20.23 -8.40 1.32
N ALA A 76 -19.26 -8.25 2.22
CA ALA A 76 -18.47 -9.36 2.73
C ALA A 76 -19.34 -10.54 3.23
N ALA A 77 -20.49 -10.26 3.85
CA ALA A 77 -21.42 -11.30 4.30
C ALA A 77 -22.07 -12.09 3.15
N LYS A 78 -22.44 -11.42 2.05
CA LYS A 78 -22.97 -12.09 0.86
C LYS A 78 -21.91 -12.96 0.19
N ILE A 79 -20.68 -12.47 0.11
CA ILE A 79 -19.54 -13.24 -0.43
C ILE A 79 -19.30 -14.48 0.43
N ARG A 80 -19.25 -14.33 1.76
CA ARG A 80 -19.09 -15.48 2.67
C ARG A 80 -20.19 -16.53 2.50
N LYS A 81 -21.44 -16.10 2.30
CA LYS A 81 -22.56 -17.02 2.07
C LYS A 81 -22.48 -17.73 0.72
N ALA A 82 -21.94 -17.05 -0.30
CA ALA A 82 -21.80 -17.61 -1.65
C ALA A 82 -20.60 -18.58 -1.77
N CYS A 83 -19.60 -18.45 -0.90
CA CYS A 83 -18.34 -19.21 -0.99
C CYS A 83 -18.25 -20.25 0.13
N ALA A 84 -18.84 -21.43 -0.09
CA ALA A 84 -18.88 -22.52 0.90
C ALA A 84 -17.50 -23.00 1.36
N THR A 85 -16.49 -22.87 0.49
CA THR A 85 -15.08 -23.20 0.74
C THR A 85 -14.47 -22.38 1.87
N LEU A 86 -14.98 -21.19 2.18
CA LEU A 86 -14.48 -20.37 3.28
C LEU A 86 -14.71 -21.01 4.66
N GLY A 87 -15.63 -21.98 4.77
CA GLY A 87 -15.83 -22.75 6.00
C GLY A 87 -14.64 -23.62 6.41
N GLN A 88 -13.61 -23.75 5.55
CA GLN A 88 -12.36 -24.46 5.88
C GLN A 88 -11.41 -23.63 6.75
N PHE A 89 -11.57 -22.31 6.81
CA PHE A 89 -10.74 -21.42 7.61
C PHE A 89 -11.34 -21.31 9.02
N GLY A 90 -10.52 -21.49 10.06
CA GLY A 90 -10.89 -21.86 11.44
C GLY A 90 -11.78 -20.88 12.23
N ALA A 91 -11.34 -20.43 13.41
CA ALA A 91 -12.13 -19.51 14.23
C ALA A 91 -12.22 -18.12 13.57
N LEU A 92 -13.24 -17.95 12.72
CA LEU A 92 -13.43 -16.77 11.89
C LEU A 92 -13.70 -15.52 12.72
N VAL A 93 -12.76 -14.56 12.72
CA VAL A 93 -13.10 -13.19 13.07
C VAL A 93 -13.67 -12.53 11.82
N ALA A 94 -15.00 -12.46 11.75
CA ALA A 94 -15.65 -11.68 10.70
C ALA A 94 -15.29 -10.20 10.88
N THR A 95 -14.63 -9.63 9.89
CA THR A 95 -14.36 -8.19 9.85
C THR A 95 -15.66 -7.40 9.69
N THR A 96 -15.64 -6.15 10.16
CA THR A 96 -16.75 -5.21 10.01
C THR A 96 -17.20 -5.11 8.55
N THR A 97 -18.51 -5.03 8.35
CA THR A 97 -19.14 -5.05 7.02
C THR A 97 -18.61 -3.93 6.13
N ASN A 98 -17.84 -4.32 5.13
CA ASN A 98 -17.46 -3.46 4.01
C ASN A 98 -18.15 -3.96 2.74
N ASP A 99 -18.77 -3.02 2.03
CA ASP A 99 -19.37 -3.26 0.72
C ASP A 99 -18.28 -3.21 -0.33
N LEU A 100 -18.01 -4.34 -0.98
CA LEU A 100 -17.05 -4.43 -2.07
C LEU A 100 -17.62 -3.80 -3.35
N LEU A 101 -18.93 -3.93 -3.57
CA LEU A 101 -19.68 -3.18 -4.58
C LEU A 101 -20.90 -2.54 -3.90
N THR A 102 -20.99 -1.21 -3.89
CA THR A 102 -22.10 -0.51 -3.25
C THR A 102 -23.40 -0.62 -4.05
N THR A 103 -24.54 -0.26 -3.45
CA THR A 103 -25.84 -0.16 -4.13
C THR A 103 -25.76 0.74 -5.37
N ASP A 104 -25.03 1.85 -5.25
CA ASP A 104 -24.84 2.84 -6.32
C ASP A 104 -23.81 2.42 -7.38
N GLY A 105 -23.23 1.22 -7.25
CA GLY A 105 -22.29 0.65 -8.22
C GLY A 105 -20.84 1.09 -8.05
N VAL A 106 -20.46 1.64 -6.90
CA VAL A 106 -19.06 1.96 -6.60
C VAL A 106 -18.34 0.67 -6.20
N LEU A 107 -17.34 0.28 -6.99
CA LEU A 107 -16.46 -0.85 -6.69
C LEU A 107 -15.29 -0.38 -5.82
N ARG A 108 -15.12 -1.00 -4.65
CA ARG A 108 -13.94 -0.80 -3.80
C ARG A 108 -12.80 -1.70 -4.26
N ASN A 109 -11.57 -1.22 -4.10
CA ASN A 109 -10.36 -1.86 -4.63
C ASN A 109 -10.12 -3.28 -4.08
N SER A 110 -10.32 -3.49 -2.78
CA SER A 110 -10.22 -4.79 -2.11
C SER A 110 -10.98 -4.74 -0.78
N CYS A 111 -11.42 -5.90 -0.28
CA CYS A 111 -12.03 -6.03 1.04
C CYS A 111 -11.48 -7.25 1.76
N VAL A 112 -11.08 -7.09 3.03
CA VAL A 112 -10.88 -8.24 3.94
C VAL A 112 -12.24 -8.78 4.33
N ILE A 113 -12.50 -10.06 4.08
CA ILE A 113 -13.81 -10.69 4.32
C ILE A 113 -13.84 -11.57 5.57
N LEU A 114 -12.68 -12.07 6.00
CA LEU A 114 -12.47 -12.82 7.24
C LEU A 114 -10.98 -12.81 7.58
N GLU A 115 -10.66 -13.19 8.81
CA GLU A 115 -9.30 -13.34 9.31
C GLU A 115 -9.23 -14.53 10.28
N ASP A 116 -8.11 -15.26 10.22
CA ASP A 116 -7.74 -16.33 11.14
C ASP A 116 -6.30 -16.14 11.63
N ASP A 117 -5.77 -17.13 12.34
CA ASP A 117 -4.40 -17.09 12.89
C ASP A 117 -3.30 -17.02 11.80
N TRP A 118 -3.60 -17.49 10.59
CA TRP A 118 -2.65 -17.45 9.48
C TRP A 118 -2.59 -16.05 8.86
N GLY A 119 -3.75 -15.41 8.68
CA GLY A 119 -3.84 -14.05 8.20
C GLY A 119 -5.19 -13.70 7.54
N PRO A 120 -5.27 -12.54 6.86
CA PRO A 120 -6.52 -12.07 6.29
C PRO A 120 -6.87 -12.81 4.99
N VAL A 121 -8.15 -13.05 4.76
CA VAL A 121 -8.65 -13.39 3.43
C VAL A 121 -9.20 -12.14 2.78
N VAL A 122 -8.60 -11.77 1.64
CA VAL A 122 -9.02 -10.64 0.82
C VAL A 122 -9.87 -11.10 -0.35
N CYS A 123 -10.77 -10.22 -0.79
CA CYS A 123 -11.66 -10.45 -1.91
C CYS A 123 -11.53 -9.32 -2.94
N ASN A 124 -11.33 -9.70 -4.20
CA ASN A 124 -11.31 -8.82 -5.36
C ASN A 124 -12.46 -9.18 -6.31
N VAL A 125 -13.13 -8.19 -6.90
CA VAL A 125 -14.13 -8.45 -7.96
C VAL A 125 -13.47 -8.43 -9.32
N ASP A 126 -13.75 -9.45 -10.10
CA ASP A 126 -13.39 -9.54 -11.51
C ASP A 126 -14.66 -9.33 -12.33
N LEU A 127 -14.74 -8.18 -13.00
CA LEU A 127 -15.83 -7.87 -13.91
C LEU A 127 -15.48 -8.42 -15.30
N SER A 128 -16.35 -9.25 -15.86
CA SER A 128 -16.25 -9.63 -17.27
C SER A 128 -17.15 -8.74 -18.14
N GLU A 129 -16.76 -8.58 -19.41
CA GLU A 129 -17.57 -7.90 -20.44
C GLU A 129 -18.89 -8.63 -20.72
N THR A 130 -18.94 -9.94 -20.42
CA THR A 130 -20.11 -10.81 -20.66
C THR A 130 -21.18 -10.71 -19.57
N GLY A 131 -20.97 -9.90 -18.53
CA GLY A 131 -21.90 -9.75 -17.40
C GLY A 131 -21.79 -10.86 -16.34
N SER A 132 -20.99 -11.90 -16.57
CA SER A 132 -20.59 -12.82 -15.51
C SER A 132 -19.61 -12.11 -14.56
N GLN A 133 -19.86 -12.18 -13.26
CA GLN A 133 -19.01 -11.59 -12.23
C GLN A 133 -18.40 -12.72 -11.41
N THR A 134 -17.07 -12.74 -11.35
CA THR A 134 -16.34 -13.64 -10.44
C THR A 134 -15.72 -12.83 -9.34
N VAL A 135 -15.48 -13.46 -8.20
CA VAL A 135 -14.62 -12.91 -7.16
C VAL A 135 -13.39 -13.77 -7.01
N THR A 136 -12.25 -13.13 -6.87
CA THR A 136 -11.01 -13.77 -6.49
C THR A 136 -10.84 -13.64 -4.98
N LEU A 137 -10.79 -14.78 -4.28
CA LEU A 137 -10.53 -14.90 -2.86
C LEU A 137 -9.06 -15.28 -2.68
N CYS A 138 -8.35 -14.61 -1.77
CA CYS A 138 -6.95 -14.91 -1.47
C CYS A 138 -6.72 -14.92 0.04
N HIS A 139 -6.25 -16.04 0.57
CA HIS A 139 -5.78 -16.14 1.96
C HIS A 139 -4.33 -15.72 2.02
N LEU A 140 -4.12 -14.57 2.65
CA LEU A 140 -2.82 -13.95 2.79
C LEU A 140 -2.17 -14.41 4.09
N HIS A 141 -0.88 -14.67 4.04
CA HIS A 141 -0.08 -14.82 5.26
C HIS A 141 -0.05 -13.50 6.04
N SER A 142 0.00 -13.54 7.37
CA SER A 142 -0.03 -12.37 8.24
C SER A 142 1.18 -11.45 8.11
N HIS A 143 2.32 -12.01 7.70
CA HIS A 143 3.56 -11.26 7.51
C HIS A 143 3.72 -10.85 6.04
N PRO A 144 3.80 -9.54 5.75
CA PRO A 144 4.00 -9.06 4.39
C PRO A 144 5.45 -9.25 3.96
N PHE A 145 5.67 -9.38 2.65
CA PHE A 145 7.00 -9.29 2.05
C PHE A 145 7.35 -7.86 1.60
N ALA A 146 6.36 -6.97 1.49
CA ALA A 146 6.57 -5.56 1.17
C ALA A 146 5.48 -4.65 1.74
N VAL A 147 5.82 -3.38 1.95
CA VAL A 147 4.87 -2.30 2.30
C VAL A 147 5.08 -1.09 1.42
N PHE A 148 3.98 -0.43 1.07
CA PHE A 148 3.98 0.80 0.29
C PHE A 148 3.31 1.92 1.08
N GLU A 149 4.05 3.00 1.26
CA GLU A 149 3.59 4.17 1.99
C GLU A 149 3.51 5.40 1.09
N CYS A 150 2.33 5.99 1.02
CA CYS A 150 2.06 7.12 0.11
C CYS A 150 2.25 8.45 0.84
N LYS A 151 3.30 9.20 0.48
CA LYS A 151 3.63 10.47 1.13
C LYS A 151 3.58 11.64 0.15
N ARG A 152 2.87 12.69 0.55
CA ARG A 152 2.96 14.00 -0.08
C ARG A 152 4.14 14.76 0.52
N VAL A 153 5.04 15.23 -0.33
CA VAL A 153 6.18 16.06 0.10
C VAL A 153 6.06 17.42 -0.57
N GLY A 154 5.54 18.42 0.16
CA GLY A 154 5.24 19.73 -0.40
C GLY A 154 4.83 20.75 0.67
N VAL A 155 5.02 22.04 0.38
CA VAL A 155 4.52 23.13 1.23
C VAL A 155 3.10 23.45 0.75
N GLU A 156 2.13 23.52 1.67
CA GLU A 156 0.75 23.87 1.31
C GLU A 156 0.65 25.34 0.91
N GLU A 157 -0.21 25.66 -0.07
CA GLU A 157 -0.42 27.02 -0.54
C GLU A 157 -0.83 27.94 0.61
N GLY A 158 -0.07 29.03 0.83
CA GLY A 158 -0.26 29.96 1.95
C GLY A 158 0.54 29.64 3.22
N MET A 159 1.16 28.45 3.32
CA MET A 159 2.10 28.13 4.39
C MET A 159 3.53 28.45 3.93
N ARG A 160 4.29 29.25 4.69
CA ARG A 160 5.68 29.59 4.30
C ARG A 160 6.69 28.50 4.68
N LYS A 161 6.40 27.69 5.70
CA LYS A 161 7.09 26.46 6.17
C LYS A 161 6.12 25.75 7.12
N GLY A 162 6.04 24.43 7.06
CA GLY A 162 5.27 23.65 8.04
C GLY A 162 6.19 22.73 8.85
N PRO A 163 6.39 22.95 10.16
CA PRO A 163 6.94 21.94 11.09
C PRO A 163 6.25 20.57 10.94
N GLN A 164 4.99 20.56 10.49
CA GLN A 164 4.18 19.37 10.31
C GLN A 164 4.59 18.47 9.12
N THR A 165 5.27 18.98 8.08
CA THR A 165 5.65 18.15 6.91
C THR A 165 6.83 17.23 7.23
N ILE A 166 7.82 17.75 7.97
CA ILE A 166 8.96 16.95 8.43
C ILE A 166 8.53 15.92 9.48
N GLU A 167 7.59 16.24 10.37
CA GLU A 167 7.08 15.26 11.35
C GLU A 167 6.34 14.10 10.67
N LYS A 168 5.52 14.37 9.66
CA LYS A 168 4.88 13.31 8.86
C LYS A 168 5.90 12.44 8.11
N ALA A 169 6.94 13.06 7.56
CA ALA A 169 8.03 12.32 6.93
C ALA A 169 8.80 11.46 7.93
N LYS A 170 9.06 11.98 9.14
CA LYS A 170 9.70 11.24 10.24
C LYS A 170 8.87 10.04 10.69
N GLN A 171 7.54 10.17 10.75
CA GLN A 171 6.65 9.05 11.10
C GLN A 171 6.76 7.92 10.08
N GLY A 172 6.61 8.21 8.78
CA GLY A 172 6.80 7.18 7.74
C GLY A 172 8.22 6.61 7.74
N ALA A 173 9.22 7.45 7.97
CA ALA A 173 10.62 7.05 8.09
C ALA A 173 10.92 6.19 9.34
N TYR A 174 10.14 6.33 10.40
CA TYR A 174 10.23 5.49 11.59
C TYR A 174 9.69 4.09 11.28
N VAL A 175 8.47 3.99 10.74
CA VAL A 175 7.86 2.72 10.32
C VAL A 175 8.78 1.95 9.38
N ALA A 176 9.29 2.60 8.33
CA ALA A 176 10.18 1.97 7.35
C ALA A 176 11.48 1.40 7.95
N ARG A 177 11.90 1.90 9.12
CA ARG A 177 13.11 1.43 9.80
C ARG A 177 12.86 0.31 10.80
N THR A 178 11.64 0.18 11.31
CA THR A 178 11.35 -0.71 12.45
C THR A 178 10.61 -1.98 12.07
N VAL A 179 9.92 -2.03 10.92
CA VAL A 179 9.06 -3.19 10.58
C VAL A 179 9.83 -4.39 9.98
N SER A 180 10.99 -4.16 9.36
CA SER A 180 11.75 -5.21 8.65
C SER A 180 12.82 -5.86 9.54
N ALA A 181 13.09 -7.14 9.35
CA ALA A 181 14.24 -7.81 10.00
C ALA A 181 15.60 -7.19 9.61
N LEU A 182 15.68 -6.59 8.40
CA LEU A 182 16.88 -5.88 7.93
C LEU A 182 16.94 -4.47 8.52
N GLN A 183 17.82 -4.29 9.50
CA GLN A 183 17.97 -3.06 10.26
C GLN A 183 19.05 -2.13 9.67
N LYS A 184 18.82 -0.81 9.80
CA LYS A 184 19.73 0.25 9.31
C LYS A 184 20.50 0.89 10.46
N VAL A 185 21.83 0.81 10.44
CA VAL A 185 22.73 1.47 11.39
C VAL A 185 23.63 2.49 10.68
N ARG A 186 23.64 3.74 11.14
CA ARG A 186 24.53 4.78 10.58
C ARG A 186 25.91 4.71 11.22
N LEU A 187 26.93 4.57 10.39
CA LEU A 187 28.33 4.60 10.80
C LEU A 187 28.85 6.04 10.92
N ARG A 188 29.96 6.22 11.65
CA ARG A 188 30.60 7.54 11.87
C ARG A 188 31.01 8.25 10.57
N ASN A 189 31.31 7.47 9.52
CA ASN A 189 31.66 7.98 8.20
C ASN A 189 30.43 8.34 7.33
N GLY A 190 29.21 8.19 7.87
CA GLY A 190 27.96 8.50 7.18
C GLY A 190 27.38 7.35 6.34
N GLN A 191 28.10 6.24 6.17
CA GLN A 191 27.58 5.05 5.48
C GLN A 191 26.48 4.36 6.31
N ILE A 192 25.62 3.60 5.63
CA ILE A 192 24.57 2.81 6.26
C ILE A 192 24.99 1.34 6.23
N LEU A 193 25.13 0.76 7.43
CA LEU A 193 25.33 -0.66 7.62
C LEU A 193 23.95 -1.34 7.70
N GLY A 194 23.76 -2.40 6.92
CA GLY A 194 22.67 -3.33 7.08
C GLY A 194 23.02 -4.38 8.13
N VAL A 195 22.07 -4.70 9.01
CA VAL A 195 22.23 -5.67 10.09
C VAL A 195 21.04 -6.61 10.08
N VAL A 196 21.29 -7.93 10.08
CA VAL A 196 20.28 -8.98 10.24
C VAL A 196 20.78 -9.96 11.29
N GLU A 197 19.90 -10.38 12.20
CA GLU A 197 20.17 -11.49 13.11
C GLU A 197 19.85 -12.81 12.41
N ARG A 198 20.81 -13.75 12.41
CA ARG A 198 20.61 -15.10 11.89
C ARG A 198 19.93 -15.98 12.92
N SER A 199 19.45 -17.15 12.49
CA SER A 199 18.78 -18.12 13.37
C SER A 199 19.65 -18.64 14.53
N ASP A 200 20.98 -18.52 14.42
CA ASP A 200 21.93 -18.88 15.48
C ASP A 200 22.22 -17.71 16.45
N GLY A 201 21.53 -16.57 16.30
CA GLY A 201 21.73 -15.35 17.09
C GLY A 201 22.92 -14.51 16.64
N THR A 202 23.65 -14.91 15.59
CA THR A 202 24.78 -14.12 15.09
C THR A 202 24.30 -12.95 14.23
N LEU A 203 25.00 -11.81 14.33
CA LEU A 203 24.73 -10.65 13.49
C LEU A 203 25.48 -10.75 12.17
N TYR A 204 24.74 -10.73 11.08
CA TYR A 204 25.26 -10.61 9.74
C TYR A 204 25.18 -9.17 9.27
N THR A 205 26.32 -8.60 8.85
CA THR A 205 26.41 -7.18 8.52
C THR A 205 27.19 -6.94 7.24
N LYS A 206 26.69 -6.00 6.41
CA LYS A 206 27.33 -5.50 5.18
C LYS A 206 26.87 -4.06 4.93
N ASP A 207 27.43 -3.40 3.91
CA ASP A 207 26.79 -2.20 3.35
C ASP A 207 25.31 -2.48 3.08
N TYR A 208 24.44 -1.55 3.45
CA TYR A 208 23.01 -1.76 3.45
C TYR A 208 22.46 -2.19 2.09
N ASN A 209 22.87 -1.53 1.00
CA ASN A 209 22.35 -1.82 -0.33
C ASN A 209 22.90 -3.14 -0.86
N VAL A 210 24.15 -3.47 -0.51
CA VAL A 210 24.75 -4.77 -0.82
C VAL A 210 23.98 -5.88 -0.12
N LEU A 211 23.70 -5.73 1.18
CA LEU A 211 22.96 -6.73 1.95
C LEU A 211 21.54 -6.88 1.43
N LEU A 212 20.80 -5.78 1.24
CA LEU A 212 19.45 -5.82 0.68
C LEU A 212 19.43 -6.54 -0.67
N SER A 213 20.36 -6.23 -1.57
CA SER A 213 20.44 -6.89 -2.87
C SER A 213 20.79 -8.38 -2.75
N GLU A 214 21.62 -8.76 -1.80
CA GLU A 214 21.96 -10.16 -1.53
C GLU A 214 20.74 -10.94 -1.05
N ILE A 215 19.98 -10.38 -0.10
CA ILE A 215 18.80 -11.04 0.45
C ILE A 215 17.72 -11.19 -0.62
N VAL A 216 17.36 -10.11 -1.33
CA VAL A 216 16.27 -10.10 -2.32
C VAL A 216 16.57 -11.01 -3.52
N LYS A 217 17.84 -11.17 -3.91
CA LYS A 217 18.25 -12.06 -5.01
C LYS A 217 18.60 -13.47 -4.55
N GLY A 218 18.74 -13.66 -3.24
CA GLY A 218 19.13 -14.91 -2.64
C GLY A 218 17.93 -15.83 -2.40
N ASN A 219 18.22 -16.98 -1.82
CA ASN A 219 17.24 -17.97 -1.40
C ASN A 219 17.50 -18.47 0.03
N ASP A 220 18.33 -17.75 0.81
CA ASP A 220 18.60 -18.07 2.20
C ASP A 220 17.35 -17.80 3.04
N PRO A 221 16.66 -18.84 3.55
CA PRO A 221 15.42 -18.66 4.29
C PRO A 221 15.63 -17.87 5.58
N THR A 222 16.83 -17.94 6.18
CA THR A 222 17.13 -17.23 7.42
C THR A 222 17.22 -15.72 7.20
N LEU A 223 17.76 -15.30 6.05
CA LEU A 223 17.85 -13.89 5.70
C LEU A 223 16.55 -13.32 5.15
N LEU A 224 15.72 -14.17 4.52
CA LEU A 224 14.39 -13.80 4.04
C LEU A 224 13.35 -13.74 5.16
N ALA A 225 13.56 -14.47 6.25
CA ALA A 225 12.63 -14.49 7.38
C ALA A 225 12.45 -13.09 7.98
N GLY A 226 11.20 -12.60 7.98
CA GLY A 226 10.86 -11.28 8.50
C GLY A 226 11.38 -10.11 7.66
N LEU A 227 11.96 -10.35 6.47
CA LEU A 227 12.28 -9.28 5.54
C LEU A 227 10.98 -8.66 5.03
N ILE A 228 10.83 -7.36 5.28
CA ILE A 228 9.78 -6.54 4.69
C ILE A 228 10.47 -5.47 3.85
N LEU A 229 10.23 -5.47 2.53
CA LEU A 229 10.70 -4.41 1.66
C LEU A 229 9.84 -3.15 1.86
N THR A 230 10.45 -2.06 2.27
CA THR A 230 9.76 -0.80 2.53
C THR A 230 9.88 0.15 1.33
N VAL A 231 8.74 0.50 0.73
CA VAL A 231 8.68 1.36 -0.46
C VAL A 231 7.91 2.64 -0.15
N GLY A 232 8.55 3.79 -0.29
CA GLY A 232 7.86 5.08 -0.17
C GLY A 232 7.47 5.59 -1.55
N VAL A 233 6.19 5.92 -1.76
CA VAL A 233 5.71 6.55 -2.99
C VAL A 233 5.49 8.03 -2.71
N VAL A 234 6.25 8.88 -3.39
CA VAL A 234 6.29 10.32 -3.13
C VAL A 234 5.93 11.12 -4.38
N SER A 235 5.12 12.15 -4.19
CA SER A 235 4.81 13.16 -5.20
C SER A 235 5.32 14.52 -4.74
N ASN A 236 5.88 15.28 -5.69
CA ASN A 236 6.44 16.62 -5.48
C ASN A 236 5.47 17.76 -5.81
N HIS A 237 4.17 17.49 -5.98
CA HIS A 237 3.20 18.48 -6.43
C HIS A 237 3.31 19.83 -5.67
N GLY A 238 3.67 20.87 -6.43
CA GLY A 238 3.80 22.25 -5.97
C GLY A 238 5.21 22.68 -5.55
N ASN A 239 6.18 21.77 -5.52
CA ASN A 239 7.56 22.08 -5.16
C ASN A 239 8.55 21.51 -6.19
N TRP A 240 9.34 22.40 -6.79
CA TRP A 240 10.36 22.11 -7.82
C TRP A 240 11.56 21.33 -7.27
N PHE A 241 11.36 20.10 -6.80
CA PHE A 241 12.41 19.20 -6.36
C PHE A 241 12.46 17.96 -7.24
N THR A 242 13.67 17.63 -7.70
CA THR A 242 13.98 16.43 -8.48
C THR A 242 14.60 15.37 -7.57
N SER A 243 14.70 14.13 -8.04
CA SER A 243 15.51 13.06 -7.41
C SER A 243 16.99 13.47 -7.19
N GLU A 244 17.45 14.54 -7.83
CA GLU A 244 18.81 15.05 -7.72
C GLU A 244 18.94 16.16 -6.66
N ARG A 245 17.84 16.81 -6.25
CA ARG A 245 17.85 17.94 -5.31
C ARG A 245 16.81 17.76 -4.21
N HIS A 246 17.16 16.92 -3.23
CA HIS A 246 16.29 16.60 -2.10
C HIS A 246 16.22 17.72 -1.04
N ASN A 247 15.00 18.10 -0.66
CA ASN A 247 14.75 18.85 0.58
C ASN A 247 14.98 17.96 1.82
N LYS A 248 14.86 18.53 3.01
CA LYS A 248 15.17 17.80 4.26
C LYS A 248 14.23 16.60 4.46
N GLU A 249 12.95 16.78 4.14
CA GLU A 249 11.91 15.76 4.21
C GLU A 249 12.24 14.57 3.31
N LEU A 250 12.59 14.85 2.05
CA LEU A 250 12.93 13.81 1.09
C LEU A 250 14.24 13.09 1.44
N LYS A 251 15.21 13.80 2.04
CA LYS A 251 16.42 13.16 2.59
C LYS A 251 16.09 12.19 3.73
N VAL A 252 15.15 12.54 4.59
CA VAL A 252 14.69 11.64 5.67
C VAL A 252 14.05 10.38 5.08
N LEU A 253 13.15 10.53 4.11
CA LEU A 253 12.49 9.38 3.47
C LEU A 253 13.48 8.51 2.70
N ALA A 254 14.34 9.11 1.87
CA ALA A 254 15.31 8.39 1.05
C ALA A 254 16.37 7.63 1.86
N GLN A 255 16.61 8.02 3.11
CA GLN A 255 17.53 7.32 4.00
C GLN A 255 16.85 6.23 4.84
N SER A 256 15.52 6.22 4.90
CA SER A 256 14.73 5.31 5.72
C SER A 256 14.09 4.19 4.93
N TYR A 257 13.49 4.49 3.77
CA TYR A 257 12.88 3.48 2.91
C TYR A 257 13.95 2.73 2.13
N ASP A 258 13.65 1.48 1.79
CA ASP A 258 14.52 0.64 0.99
C ASP A 258 14.52 1.13 -0.45
N TRP A 259 13.32 1.44 -0.97
CA TRP A 259 13.12 2.11 -2.24
C TRP A 259 12.20 3.33 -2.10
N LEU A 260 12.46 4.33 -2.94
CA LEU A 260 11.63 5.52 -3.02
C LEU A 260 11.20 5.75 -4.46
N LEU A 261 9.91 5.64 -4.73
CA LEU A 261 9.30 5.86 -6.04
C LEU A 261 8.84 7.30 -6.15
N PHE A 262 9.37 8.01 -7.15
CA PHE A 262 9.11 9.42 -7.35
C PHE A 262 8.12 9.63 -8.50
N LEU A 263 6.91 10.10 -8.18
CA LEU A 263 5.93 10.51 -9.17
C LEU A 263 6.24 11.95 -9.60
N THR A 264 6.82 12.08 -10.79
CA THR A 264 7.18 13.39 -11.37
C THR A 264 5.92 14.20 -11.71
N ASP A 265 6.00 15.53 -11.62
CA ASP A 265 4.91 16.42 -12.04
C ASP A 265 4.46 16.18 -13.48
N ARG A 266 5.39 15.85 -14.40
CA ARG A 266 5.03 15.49 -15.78
C ARG A 266 4.20 14.21 -15.83
N GLY A 267 4.63 13.17 -15.10
CA GLY A 267 3.90 11.90 -15.02
C GLY A 267 2.53 12.08 -14.37
N LEU A 268 2.45 12.86 -13.29
CA LEU A 268 1.20 13.19 -12.61
C LEU A 268 0.26 14.02 -13.49
N ALA A 269 0.77 15.05 -14.17
CA ALA A 269 -0.03 15.85 -15.10
C ALA A 269 -0.53 15.03 -16.28
N GLN A 270 0.30 14.12 -16.82
CA GLN A 270 -0.12 13.17 -17.85
C GLN A 270 -1.20 12.22 -17.32
N PHE A 271 -1.04 11.69 -16.11
CA PHE A 271 -2.03 10.82 -15.48
C PHE A 271 -3.35 11.55 -15.22
N VAL A 272 -3.32 12.73 -14.58
CA VAL A 272 -4.50 13.58 -14.34
C VAL A 272 -5.16 13.97 -15.65
N SER A 273 -4.39 14.32 -16.68
CA SER A 273 -4.94 14.64 -17.99
C SER A 273 -5.63 13.44 -18.61
N LYS A 274 -4.99 12.26 -18.64
CA LYS A 274 -5.54 11.03 -19.22
C LYS A 274 -6.60 10.34 -18.38
N LEU A 275 -6.74 10.69 -17.10
CA LEU A 275 -7.76 10.14 -16.21
C LEU A 275 -8.96 11.07 -16.07
N LEU A 276 -8.75 12.37 -15.86
CA LEU A 276 -9.81 13.31 -15.45
C LEU A 276 -10.21 14.30 -16.54
N LEU A 277 -9.26 14.86 -17.30
CA LEU A 277 -9.50 15.99 -18.20
C LEU A 277 -9.83 15.55 -19.64
N ALA A 278 -9.08 14.56 -20.15
CA ALA A 278 -9.19 13.98 -21.48
C ALA A 278 -9.03 12.45 -21.33
N PRO A 279 -10.05 11.76 -20.79
CA PRO A 279 -9.94 10.36 -20.42
C PRO A 279 -9.62 9.48 -21.62
N THR A 280 -8.65 8.59 -21.48
CA THR A 280 -8.49 7.50 -22.45
C THR A 280 -9.53 6.42 -22.15
N PRO A 281 -10.06 5.71 -23.17
CA PRO A 281 -11.14 4.73 -22.96
C PRO A 281 -10.82 3.68 -21.89
N GLU A 282 -9.55 3.30 -21.75
CA GLU A 282 -9.08 2.30 -20.79
C GLU A 282 -9.12 2.78 -19.33
N LEU A 283 -9.19 4.10 -19.10
CA LEU A 283 -9.15 4.71 -17.77
C LEU A 283 -10.51 5.19 -17.26
N GLU A 284 -11.58 5.07 -18.06
CA GLU A 284 -12.93 5.49 -17.65
C GLU A 284 -13.43 4.81 -16.36
N PRO A 285 -13.23 3.49 -16.13
CA PRO A 285 -13.63 2.87 -14.86
C PRO A 285 -12.93 3.49 -13.64
N ALA A 286 -11.64 3.79 -13.77
CA ALA A 286 -10.86 4.43 -12.71
C ALA A 286 -11.30 5.88 -12.46
N ARG A 287 -11.67 6.61 -13.52
CA ARG A 287 -12.23 7.96 -13.43
C ARG A 287 -13.58 7.97 -12.73
N HIS A 288 -14.48 7.07 -13.09
CA HIS A 288 -15.79 6.96 -12.43
C HIS A 288 -15.65 6.66 -10.95
N ALA A 289 -14.78 5.70 -10.59
CA ALA A 289 -14.45 5.42 -9.20
C ALA A 289 -13.92 6.69 -8.48
N PHE A 290 -12.96 7.39 -9.08
CA PHE A 290 -12.39 8.62 -8.54
C PHE A 290 -13.43 9.72 -8.29
N LEU A 291 -14.29 10.00 -9.27
CA LEU A 291 -15.33 11.03 -9.13
C LEU A 291 -16.38 10.63 -8.09
N SER A 292 -16.70 9.33 -7.98
CA SER A 292 -17.66 8.82 -6.99
C SER A 292 -17.15 8.81 -5.55
N SER A 293 -15.83 8.81 -5.34
CA SER A 293 -15.22 8.90 -4.01
C SER A 293 -15.30 10.29 -3.36
N TYR A 294 -15.84 11.30 -4.05
CA TYR A 294 -16.12 12.61 -3.47
C TYR A 294 -17.63 12.80 -3.26
N PRO A 295 -18.10 13.03 -2.03
CA PRO A 295 -19.41 13.64 -1.85
C PRO A 295 -19.37 15.07 -2.39
N GLY A 296 -20.27 15.39 -3.31
CA GLY A 296 -20.54 16.78 -3.70
C GLY A 296 -21.14 17.59 -2.57
#